data_AF-A0A933VJ88-F1
#
_entry.id   AF-A0A933VJ88-F1
#
_cell.length_a   1.000
_cell.length_b   1.000
_cell.length_c   1.000
_cell.angle_alpha   90.00
_cell.angle_beta   90.00
_cell.angle_gamma   90.00
#
_symmetry.space_group_name_H-M   'P 1'
#
loop_
_entity.id
_entity.type
_entity.pdbx_description
1 polymer ?
#
loop_
_entity_poly.entity_id
_entity_poly.type
_entity_poly.pdbx_seq_one_letter_code
_entity_poly.pdbx_strand_id
1 'polypeptide(L)'
;VTLRDHERALLCSPMRPIVLARKCRPLSPAPLPQGVRGTPEALPASCTLAANIAPGLNEIGVLLPYAPLHHLLCRAFAGPLVMTSGNLSGEPVLTDNIEAQNRLARIADAFLHHNRPIVRPADDPVFRTLAGKPRPLRLGRGCAPLELSLPCALSEPVLAVGGHLKLTVCLAWDERAVISPHIGDMGTPRSLAVFEQVLADLQRLYGVQAAHLVCDAHPGYTTTRWAQRQTLPSTRVWHHHAHASALAGECAADEDWLMFTWDGTGYGEDGSLWGGETLYGRPGQWRRVVRLRPFRLPGGEQAGREPWRSAAALCWETDAPFDSTYADMALLHQAWSKGINSPQSSAAGRVFDAAASLTGVLQVGSFEGQGPMYLEALAADSDGVAIELPLARDNTGLWQTDWAPLLARLVTHLGDAQQPVAQRAADVHASLARAIRRQAECLAQEHRFTRVGLTGGVFQNARLAELACAELTAAGFTVSLPERLPCNDAGISFGQVVEVLFAHQSLQRAQRKC
;
A
#
# COMPACT_ATOMS: atom_id res chain seq x y z
N VAL A 1 -5.08 -1.72 24.29
CA VAL A 1 -5.03 -2.40 22.97
C VAL A 1 -5.03 -3.89 23.20
N THR A 2 -5.53 -4.66 22.23
CA THR A 2 -5.44 -6.12 22.23
C THR A 2 -4.27 -6.54 21.33
N LEU A 3 -3.38 -7.38 21.85
CA LEU A 3 -2.23 -7.92 21.11
C LEU A 3 -2.35 -9.44 21.03
N ARG A 4 -2.22 -9.97 19.83
CA ARG A 4 -2.05 -11.41 19.57
C ARG A 4 -0.63 -11.84 19.96
N ASP A 5 -0.42 -13.14 20.16
CA ASP A 5 0.88 -13.64 20.63
C ASP A 5 2.01 -13.34 19.66
N HIS A 6 1.79 -13.47 18.35
CA HIS A 6 2.80 -13.13 17.35
C HIS A 6 3.07 -11.62 17.27
N GLU A 7 2.08 -10.77 17.57
CA GLU A 7 2.26 -9.31 17.64
C GLU A 7 3.11 -8.92 18.85
N ARG A 8 2.87 -9.58 19.99
CA ARG A 8 3.69 -9.41 21.20
C ARG A 8 5.12 -9.89 20.96
N ALA A 9 5.29 -11.04 20.32
CA ALA A 9 6.61 -11.57 19.95
C ALA A 9 7.35 -10.58 19.04
N LEU A 10 6.65 -10.01 18.04
CA LEU A 10 7.23 -9.03 17.13
C LEU A 10 7.63 -7.73 17.84
N LEU A 11 6.77 -7.19 18.72
CA LEU A 11 7.09 -6.03 19.58
C LEU A 11 8.30 -6.28 20.49
N CYS A 12 8.48 -7.53 20.93
CA CYS A 12 9.60 -7.96 21.78
C CYS A 12 10.88 -8.31 21.03
N SER A 13 10.83 -8.42 19.70
CA SER A 13 11.98 -8.76 18.87
C SER A 13 13.09 -7.70 18.95
N PRO A 14 14.35 -8.04 18.61
CA PRO A 14 15.43 -7.06 18.52
C PRO A 14 15.15 -5.89 17.57
N MET A 15 14.29 -6.10 16.56
CA MET A 15 13.87 -5.07 15.62
C MET A 15 13.07 -3.96 16.29
N ARG A 16 12.24 -4.29 17.30
CA ARG A 16 11.32 -3.36 17.96
C ARG A 16 10.54 -2.49 16.96
N PRO A 17 9.73 -3.09 16.07
CA PRO A 17 8.94 -2.34 15.10
C PRO A 17 7.74 -1.65 15.76
N ILE A 18 7.13 -0.72 15.02
CA ILE A 18 5.76 -0.30 15.27
C ILE A 18 4.84 -1.45 14.81
N VAL A 19 3.97 -1.94 15.69
CA VAL A 19 2.96 -2.95 15.37
C VAL A 19 1.58 -2.33 15.48
N LEU A 20 0.79 -2.43 14.40
CA LEU A 20 -0.61 -2.00 14.42
C LEU A 20 -1.42 -2.98 15.27
N ALA A 21 -1.95 -2.49 16.39
CA ALA A 21 -2.70 -3.27 17.35
C ALA A 21 -4.16 -2.80 17.42
N ARG A 22 -5.10 -3.75 17.55
CA ARG A 22 -6.52 -3.42 17.66
C ARG A 22 -6.79 -2.64 18.95
N LYS A 23 -7.50 -1.52 18.85
CA LYS A 23 -7.97 -0.76 20.01
C LYS A 23 -8.99 -1.61 20.78
N CYS A 24 -8.88 -1.60 22.10
CA CYS A 24 -9.96 -2.12 22.93
C CYS A 24 -11.11 -1.12 22.85
N ARG A 25 -12.33 -1.56 22.54
CA ARG A 25 -13.50 -0.71 22.76
C ARG A 25 -13.57 -0.39 24.25
N PRO A 26 -13.91 0.84 24.67
CA PRO A 26 -14.27 1.05 26.05
C PRO A 26 -15.40 0.06 26.36
N LEU A 27 -15.21 -0.76 27.39
CA LEU A 27 -16.32 -1.52 27.95
C LEU A 27 -17.39 -0.47 28.26
N SER A 28 -18.60 -0.60 27.69
CA SER A 28 -19.77 0.02 28.32
C SER A 28 -19.68 -0.35 29.79
N PRO A 29 -19.86 0.58 30.75
CA PRO A 29 -19.80 0.24 32.15
C PRO A 29 -20.88 -0.82 32.40
N ALA A 30 -20.48 -2.09 32.45
CA ALA A 30 -21.33 -3.13 32.98
C ALA A 30 -21.59 -2.72 34.43
N PRO A 31 -22.86 -2.71 34.90
CA PRO A 31 -23.10 -2.51 36.31
C PRO A 31 -22.33 -3.60 37.06
N LEU A 32 -21.37 -3.19 37.90
CA LEU A 32 -20.63 -4.10 38.76
C LEU A 32 -21.66 -4.92 39.56
N PRO A 33 -21.60 -6.26 39.53
CA PRO A 33 -22.42 -7.06 40.43
C PRO A 33 -22.06 -6.66 41.87
N GLN A 34 -23.04 -6.15 42.60
CA GLN A 34 -22.88 -5.84 44.01
C GLN A 34 -22.63 -7.15 44.76
N GLY A 35 -21.43 -7.28 45.32
CA GLY A 35 -21.14 -8.23 46.40
C GLY A 35 -20.23 -9.39 46.02
N VAL A 36 -18.94 -9.14 45.86
CA VAL A 36 -17.89 -10.10 46.28
C VAL A 36 -16.75 -9.29 46.90
N ARG A 37 -16.56 -9.42 48.23
CA ARG A 37 -15.37 -8.91 48.92
C ARG A 37 -14.23 -9.92 48.70
N GLY A 38 -13.35 -9.60 47.76
CA GLY A 38 -12.07 -10.27 47.52
C GLY A 38 -11.00 -9.21 47.23
N THR A 39 -9.79 -9.44 47.73
CA THR A 39 -8.62 -8.53 47.69
C THR A 39 -8.36 -7.89 46.32
N PRO A 40 -8.05 -6.58 46.25
CA PRO A 40 -7.72 -5.93 44.98
C PRO A 40 -6.27 -6.25 44.60
N GLU A 41 -6.05 -7.28 43.78
CA GLU A 41 -5.01 -7.15 42.76
C GLU A 41 -5.52 -6.07 41.80
N ALA A 42 -5.04 -4.84 41.99
CA ALA A 42 -5.39 -3.71 41.15
C ALA A 42 -4.91 -4.01 39.72
N LEU A 43 -5.82 -4.51 38.87
CA LEU A 43 -5.72 -4.33 37.43
C LEU A 43 -5.43 -2.84 37.21
N PRO A 44 -4.31 -2.47 36.54
CA PRO A 44 -3.98 -1.06 36.38
C PRO A 44 -5.14 -0.38 35.66
N ALA A 45 -5.54 0.77 36.21
CA ALA A 45 -6.55 1.64 35.65
C ALA A 45 -6.41 1.69 34.12
N SER A 46 -7.51 1.46 33.42
CA SER A 46 -7.58 1.54 31.97
C SER A 46 -6.93 2.85 31.50
N CYS A 47 -5.70 2.78 30.99
CA CYS A 47 -5.04 3.96 30.44
C CYS A 47 -5.77 4.30 29.13
N THR A 48 -6.61 5.33 29.19
CA THR A 48 -7.32 5.86 28.04
C THR A 48 -6.36 6.74 27.25
N LEU A 49 -5.96 6.26 26.08
CA LEU A 49 -5.23 7.07 25.11
C LEU A 49 -6.15 8.17 24.56
N ALA A 50 -5.57 9.32 24.22
CA ALA A 50 -6.33 10.40 23.60
C ALA A 50 -6.92 9.96 22.25
N ALA A 51 -8.18 10.33 22.00
CA ALA A 51 -8.92 9.89 20.81
C ALA A 51 -8.29 10.37 19.49
N ASN A 52 -7.54 11.47 19.54
CA ASN A 52 -6.88 12.10 18.39
C ASN A 52 -5.60 11.40 17.93
N ILE A 53 -5.12 10.34 18.59
CA ILE A 53 -3.92 9.61 18.13
C ILE A 53 -4.17 8.90 16.80
N ALA A 54 -5.37 8.34 16.61
CA ALA A 54 -5.75 7.63 15.38
C ALA A 54 -7.28 7.73 15.16
N PRO A 55 -7.82 8.93 14.91
CA PRO A 55 -9.28 9.15 14.83
C PRO A 55 -9.91 8.32 13.71
N GLY A 56 -11.09 7.76 13.96
CA GLY A 56 -11.85 6.95 12.97
C GLY A 56 -11.27 5.58 12.65
N LEU A 57 -10.09 5.22 13.16
CA LEU A 57 -9.43 3.93 12.92
C LEU A 57 -9.59 2.97 14.10
N ASN A 58 -9.63 1.66 13.81
CA ASN A 58 -9.74 0.61 14.82
C ASN A 58 -8.38 0.12 15.36
N GLU A 59 -7.29 0.57 14.76
CA GLU A 59 -5.93 0.18 15.13
C GLU A 59 -5.12 1.39 15.55
N ILE A 60 -4.07 1.12 16.32
CA ILE A 60 -3.07 2.09 16.73
C ILE A 60 -1.69 1.47 16.62
N GLY A 61 -0.71 2.23 16.11
CA GLY A 61 0.68 1.81 16.10
C GLY A 61 1.27 1.83 17.51
N VAL A 62 1.74 0.69 17.97
CA VAL A 62 2.41 0.54 19.28
C VAL A 62 3.87 0.22 19.06
N LEU A 63 4.74 0.85 19.84
CA LEU A 63 6.19 0.68 19.80
C LEU A 63 6.71 0.48 21.22
N LEU A 64 7.63 -0.46 21.41
CA LEU A 64 8.33 -0.63 22.69
C LEU A 64 9.66 0.14 22.69
N PRO A 65 10.13 0.60 23.87
CA PRO A 65 11.46 1.20 24.00
C PRO A 65 12.54 0.31 23.40
N TYR A 66 13.36 0.89 22.52
CA TYR A 66 14.40 0.18 21.76
C TYR A 66 15.81 0.73 21.97
N ALA A 67 15.94 1.83 22.72
CA ALA A 67 17.22 2.46 23.05
C ALA A 67 17.25 2.79 24.56
N PRO A 68 18.44 2.85 25.20
CA PRO A 68 18.55 3.19 26.62
C PRO A 68 17.83 4.49 26.99
N LEU A 69 17.91 5.51 26.12
CA LEU A 69 17.22 6.77 26.31
C LEU A 69 15.69 6.59 26.38
N HIS A 70 15.10 5.73 25.54
CA HIS A 70 13.66 5.48 25.56
C HIS A 70 13.21 4.83 26.86
N HIS A 71 14.01 3.91 27.43
CA HIS A 71 13.73 3.33 28.74
C HIS A 71 13.74 4.38 29.85
N LEU A 72 14.70 5.31 29.83
CA LEU A 72 14.78 6.40 30.81
C LEU A 72 13.58 7.34 30.68
N LEU A 73 13.23 7.76 29.46
CA LEU A 73 12.09 8.64 29.18
C LEU A 73 10.77 8.00 29.60
N CYS A 74 10.51 6.75 29.21
CA CYS A 74 9.29 6.05 29.58
C CYS A 74 9.18 5.84 31.10
N ARG A 75 10.30 5.55 31.78
CA ARG A 75 10.32 5.43 33.24
C ARG A 75 10.01 6.76 33.94
N ALA A 76 10.58 7.86 33.45
CA ALA A 76 10.38 9.18 34.04
C ALA A 76 8.96 9.73 33.79
N PHE A 77 8.43 9.54 32.58
CA PHE A 77 7.09 9.99 32.21
C PHE A 77 5.98 9.11 32.80
N ALA A 78 6.28 7.83 33.09
CA ALA A 78 5.35 6.85 33.66
C ALA A 78 4.06 6.67 32.84
N GLY A 79 4.15 6.78 31.51
CA GLY A 79 3.01 6.68 30.59
C GLY A 79 3.42 6.46 29.13
N PRO A 80 2.44 6.28 28.22
CA PRO A 80 2.70 6.16 26.79
C PRO A 80 3.10 7.52 26.19
N LEU A 81 4.10 7.50 25.31
CA LEU A 81 4.58 8.67 24.58
C LEU A 81 4.24 8.53 23.08
N VAL A 82 3.85 9.63 22.45
CA VAL A 82 3.75 9.69 20.99
C VAL A 82 5.16 9.77 20.43
N MET A 83 5.52 8.81 19.58
CA MET A 83 6.76 8.81 18.81
C MET A 83 6.40 8.87 17.33
N THR A 84 6.73 9.98 16.68
CA THR A 84 6.56 10.19 15.24
C THR A 84 7.87 10.71 14.65
N SER A 85 8.02 10.59 13.34
CA SER A 85 9.21 11.07 12.64
C SER A 85 9.35 12.60 12.81
N GLY A 86 10.57 13.05 13.08
CA GLY A 86 10.91 14.47 13.23
C GLY A 86 11.21 15.12 11.88
N ASN A 87 10.18 15.48 11.14
CA ASN A 87 10.27 16.05 9.79
C ASN A 87 9.03 16.90 9.47
N LEU A 88 9.12 17.72 8.42
CA LEU A 88 7.92 18.29 7.79
C LEU A 88 7.20 17.19 6.98
N SER A 89 5.88 17.29 6.90
CA SER A 89 5.05 16.32 6.17
C SER A 89 5.54 16.16 4.72
N GLY A 90 5.72 14.92 4.28
CA GLY A 90 6.20 14.57 2.95
C GLY A 90 7.72 14.56 2.76
N GLU A 91 8.50 14.84 3.81
CA GLU A 91 9.97 14.83 3.73
C GLU A 91 10.61 13.69 4.52
N PRO A 92 11.84 13.25 4.17
CA PRO A 92 12.58 12.26 4.96
C PRO A 92 12.96 12.79 6.36
N VAL A 93 13.14 11.86 7.32
CA VAL A 93 13.55 12.16 8.70
C VAL A 93 14.84 12.98 8.77
N LEU A 94 14.90 13.91 9.72
CA LEU A 94 16.08 14.76 9.98
C LEU A 94 17.10 13.98 10.83
N THR A 95 18.38 14.06 10.44
CA THR A 95 19.49 13.40 11.14
C THR A 95 20.50 14.39 11.73
N ASP A 96 20.59 15.61 11.19
CA ASP A 96 21.45 16.67 11.69
C ASP A 96 20.75 17.51 12.78
N ASN A 97 21.48 17.81 13.84
CA ASN A 97 20.93 18.52 15.01
C ASN A 97 20.55 19.97 14.69
N ILE A 98 21.40 20.69 13.93
CA ILE A 98 21.18 22.10 13.61
C ILE A 98 20.01 22.22 12.64
N GLU A 99 19.96 21.33 11.64
CA GLU A 99 18.84 21.26 10.72
C GLU A 99 17.52 20.96 11.46
N ALA A 100 17.51 19.99 12.38
CA ALA A 100 16.33 19.67 13.18
C ALA A 100 15.80 20.88 13.96
N GLN A 101 16.69 21.63 14.63
CA GLN A 101 16.31 22.84 15.36
C GLN A 101 15.71 23.88 14.43
N ASN A 102 16.39 24.21 13.34
CA ASN A 102 15.95 25.25 12.42
C ASN A 102 14.60 24.94 11.79
N ARG A 103 14.37 23.68 11.40
CA ARG A 103 13.19 23.29 10.63
C ARG A 103 11.98 22.95 11.50
N LEU A 104 12.21 22.44 12.71
CA LEU A 104 11.15 22.05 13.64
C LEU A 104 10.89 23.08 14.75
N ALA A 105 11.57 24.24 14.74
CA ALA A 105 11.41 25.30 15.76
C ALA A 105 9.96 25.78 15.97
N ARG A 106 9.09 25.64 14.95
CA ARG A 106 7.67 26.01 15.04
C ARG A 106 6.76 24.84 15.45
N ILE A 107 7.31 23.65 15.62
CA ILE A 107 6.58 22.41 15.91
C ILE A 107 6.95 21.89 17.31
N ALA A 108 8.24 21.90 17.65
CA ALA A 108 8.75 21.36 18.90
C ALA A 108 9.04 22.47 19.91
N ASP A 109 8.56 22.30 21.15
CA ASP A 109 8.85 23.21 22.27
C ASP A 109 10.27 23.06 22.81
N ALA A 110 10.88 21.89 22.63
CA ALA A 110 12.22 21.57 23.11
C ALA A 110 12.89 20.49 22.24
N PHE A 111 14.22 20.45 22.30
CA PHE A 111 15.03 19.48 21.58
C PHE A 111 15.95 18.72 22.52
N LEU A 112 16.00 17.39 22.38
CA LEU A 112 16.89 16.51 23.11
C LEU A 112 17.87 15.85 22.13
N HIS A 113 19.08 16.41 22.03
CA HIS A 113 20.13 15.95 21.11
C HIS A 113 21.18 15.08 21.79
N HIS A 114 22.02 14.46 20.97
CA HIS A 114 23.26 13.82 21.39
C HIS A 114 24.40 14.14 20.41
N ASN A 115 25.64 13.86 20.82
CA ASN A 115 26.85 14.09 20.03
C ASN A 115 27.31 12.86 19.21
N ARG A 116 26.49 11.79 19.13
CA ARG A 116 26.73 10.65 18.24
C ARG A 116 26.08 10.91 16.87
N PRO A 117 26.82 11.17 15.78
CA PRO A 117 26.21 11.49 14.50
C PRO A 117 25.35 10.34 13.94
N ILE A 118 24.21 10.68 13.33
CA ILE A 118 23.37 9.75 12.58
C ILE A 118 23.71 9.92 11.10
N VAL A 119 24.50 9.00 10.56
CA VAL A 119 24.99 9.09 9.16
C VAL A 119 23.89 8.79 8.14
N ARG A 120 22.92 7.93 8.51
CA ARG A 120 21.87 7.47 7.60
C ARG A 120 20.50 7.61 8.25
N PRO A 121 19.51 8.22 7.56
CA PRO A 121 18.14 8.21 8.02
C PRO A 121 17.60 6.78 8.00
N ALA A 122 16.88 6.40 9.04
CA ALA A 122 16.18 5.12 9.11
C ALA A 122 14.90 5.31 9.94
N ASP A 123 13.77 5.31 9.25
CA ASP A 123 12.46 5.30 9.88
C ASP A 123 12.22 4.04 10.71
N ASP A 124 11.32 4.11 11.68
CA ASP A 124 10.84 2.94 12.40
C ASP A 124 10.00 2.05 11.46
N PRO A 125 10.27 0.74 11.38
CA PRO A 125 9.47 -0.13 10.53
C PRO A 125 8.06 -0.29 11.10
N VAL A 126 7.08 -0.47 10.22
CA VAL A 126 5.66 -0.61 10.59
C VAL A 126 5.17 -1.96 10.10
N PHE A 127 4.53 -2.72 10.99
CA PHE A 127 3.96 -4.03 10.70
C PHE A 127 2.48 -4.06 11.03
N ARG A 128 1.72 -4.75 10.18
CA ARG A 128 0.31 -5.06 10.37
C ARG A 128 0.12 -6.56 10.23
N THR A 129 -0.69 -7.16 11.08
CA THR A 129 -1.05 -8.57 10.87
C THR A 129 -2.16 -8.66 9.84
N LEU A 130 -1.95 -9.49 8.82
CA LEU A 130 -2.89 -9.76 7.74
C LEU A 130 -2.97 -11.27 7.50
N ALA A 131 -4.17 -11.83 7.52
CA ALA A 131 -4.41 -13.27 7.35
C ALA A 131 -3.55 -14.11 8.33
N GLY A 132 -3.51 -13.69 9.59
CA GLY A 132 -2.80 -14.38 10.68
C GLY A 132 -1.28 -14.22 10.70
N LYS A 133 -0.66 -13.52 9.73
CA LYS A 133 0.79 -13.30 9.69
C LYS A 133 1.15 -11.81 9.81
N PRO A 134 2.21 -11.44 10.54
CA PRO A 134 2.73 -10.08 10.52
C PRO A 134 3.38 -9.77 9.18
N ARG A 135 2.96 -8.66 8.54
CA ARG A 135 3.49 -8.20 7.25
C ARG A 135 3.97 -6.76 7.36
N PRO A 136 5.12 -6.39 6.78
CA PRO A 136 5.61 -5.03 6.82
C PRO A 136 4.77 -4.13 5.92
N LEU A 137 4.38 -2.97 6.44
CA LEU A 137 3.89 -1.84 5.65
C LEU A 137 5.02 -0.90 5.26
N ARG A 138 6.07 -0.86 6.10
CA ARG A 138 7.26 -0.01 5.92
C ARG A 138 8.51 -0.73 6.42
N LEU A 139 9.52 -0.81 5.56
CA LEU A 139 10.87 -1.25 5.94
C LEU A 139 11.64 -0.11 6.60
N GLY A 140 12.48 -0.44 7.58
CA GLY A 140 13.15 0.58 8.39
C GLY A 140 14.19 -0.01 9.32
N ARG A 141 14.49 0.71 10.40
CA ARG A 141 15.45 0.31 11.43
C ARG A 141 15.24 -1.14 11.89
N GLY A 142 16.31 -1.94 11.83
CA GLY A 142 16.32 -3.32 12.33
C GLY A 142 15.74 -4.38 11.39
N CYS A 143 15.11 -3.98 10.27
CA CYS A 143 14.73 -4.89 9.18
C CYS A 143 15.23 -4.45 7.80
N ALA A 144 15.86 -3.28 7.71
CA ALA A 144 16.52 -2.77 6.52
C ALA A 144 18.00 -2.43 6.80
N PRO A 145 18.93 -2.59 5.84
CA PRO A 145 18.68 -3.12 4.49
C PRO A 145 18.21 -4.58 4.51
N LEU A 146 17.19 -4.89 3.70
CA LEU A 146 16.59 -6.22 3.63
C LEU A 146 17.30 -7.01 2.53
N GLU A 147 17.91 -8.13 2.89
CA GLU A 147 18.58 -9.00 1.93
C GLU A 147 17.68 -10.18 1.51
N LEU A 148 17.53 -10.36 0.20
CA LEU A 148 16.82 -11.45 -0.45
C LEU A 148 17.76 -12.17 -1.42
N SER A 149 17.55 -13.48 -1.59
CA SER A 149 18.21 -14.26 -2.64
C SER A 149 17.40 -14.19 -3.93
N LEU A 150 18.08 -14.02 -5.05
CA LEU A 150 17.51 -14.17 -6.38
C LEU A 150 17.58 -15.64 -6.79
N PRO A 151 16.66 -16.12 -7.64
CA PRO A 151 16.63 -17.52 -8.08
C PRO A 151 17.80 -17.89 -8.99
N CYS A 152 18.52 -16.90 -9.53
CA CYS A 152 19.67 -17.09 -10.41
C CYS A 152 20.50 -15.80 -10.48
N ALA A 153 21.74 -15.96 -10.94
CA ALA A 153 22.70 -14.86 -10.99
C ALA A 153 22.32 -13.81 -12.06
N LEU A 154 22.44 -12.53 -11.70
CA LEU A 154 22.42 -11.41 -12.64
C LEU A 154 23.70 -11.41 -13.49
N SER A 155 23.60 -10.96 -14.74
CA SER A 155 24.76 -10.82 -15.64
C SER A 155 25.67 -9.64 -15.27
N GLU A 156 25.12 -8.64 -14.59
CA GLU A 156 25.83 -7.45 -14.11
C GLU A 156 25.10 -6.85 -12.90
N PRO A 157 25.75 -6.04 -12.06
CA PRO A 157 25.08 -5.38 -10.95
C PRO A 157 24.01 -4.39 -11.41
N VAL A 158 22.83 -4.49 -10.80
CA VAL A 158 21.64 -3.69 -11.11
C VAL A 158 21.27 -2.80 -9.92
N LEU A 159 20.88 -1.56 -10.20
CA LEU A 159 20.27 -0.65 -9.22
C LEU A 159 18.87 -0.24 -9.68
N ALA A 160 17.87 -0.81 -9.02
CA ALA A 160 16.47 -0.50 -9.23
C ALA A 160 16.03 0.66 -8.33
N VAL A 161 15.51 1.73 -8.94
CA VAL A 161 15.24 3.00 -8.27
C VAL A 161 13.82 3.13 -7.72
N GLY A 162 12.99 2.10 -7.84
CA GLY A 162 11.64 2.07 -7.27
C GLY A 162 10.62 2.93 -8.02
N GLY A 163 9.53 3.27 -7.32
CA GLY A 163 8.42 4.09 -7.80
C GLY A 163 8.56 5.57 -7.43
N HIS A 164 7.48 6.18 -6.93
CA HIS A 164 7.45 7.58 -6.50
C HIS A 164 7.06 7.76 -5.04
N LEU A 165 6.13 6.93 -4.56
CA LEU A 165 5.61 6.96 -3.21
C LEU A 165 6.22 5.82 -2.40
N LYS A 166 6.30 6.02 -1.07
CA LYS A 166 6.78 5.03 -0.10
C LYS A 166 8.13 4.39 -0.50
N LEU A 167 9.00 5.19 -1.10
CA LEU A 167 10.13 4.74 -1.89
C LEU A 167 11.11 3.86 -1.13
N THR A 168 11.55 2.80 -1.80
CA THR A 168 12.76 2.03 -1.50
C THR A 168 13.55 1.87 -2.80
N VAL A 169 14.84 1.56 -2.68
CA VAL A 169 15.72 1.23 -3.81
C VAL A 169 16.32 -0.15 -3.59
N CYS A 170 16.66 -0.86 -4.66
CA CYS A 170 17.21 -2.21 -4.57
C CYS A 170 18.53 -2.30 -5.35
N LEU A 171 19.61 -2.64 -4.66
CA LEU A 171 20.89 -2.98 -5.27
C LEU A 171 20.99 -4.50 -5.36
N ALA A 172 21.27 -5.02 -6.55
CA ALA A 172 21.34 -6.45 -6.79
C ALA A 172 22.58 -6.82 -7.62
N TRP A 173 23.19 -7.95 -7.30
CA TRP A 173 24.36 -8.50 -7.99
C TRP A 173 24.44 -9.99 -7.69
N ASP A 174 25.01 -10.77 -8.60
CA ASP A 174 25.00 -12.23 -8.53
C ASP A 174 23.57 -12.72 -8.19
N GLU A 175 23.42 -13.55 -7.16
CA GLU A 175 22.14 -14.08 -6.67
C GLU A 175 21.60 -13.30 -5.46
N ARG A 176 22.00 -12.04 -5.28
CA ARG A 176 21.65 -11.23 -4.11
C ARG A 176 20.90 -9.97 -4.51
N ALA A 177 19.91 -9.62 -3.71
CA ALA A 177 19.20 -8.36 -3.79
C ALA A 177 19.11 -7.73 -2.39
N VAL A 178 19.42 -6.44 -2.32
CA VAL A 178 19.44 -5.66 -1.08
C VAL A 178 18.54 -4.44 -1.23
N ILE A 179 17.45 -4.43 -0.47
CA ILE A 179 16.46 -3.36 -0.47
C ILE A 179 16.82 -2.36 0.64
N SER A 180 16.80 -1.07 0.31
CA SER A 180 17.07 0.01 1.25
C SER A 180 16.00 0.12 2.34
N PRO A 181 16.29 0.86 3.44
CA PRO A 181 15.23 1.41 4.28
C PRO A 181 14.29 2.30 3.46
N HIS A 182 13.11 2.57 4.02
CA HIS A 182 12.18 3.55 3.48
C HIS A 182 12.84 4.93 3.36
N ILE A 183 12.66 5.56 2.21
CA ILE A 183 13.17 6.90 1.90
C ILE A 183 12.05 7.95 2.07
N GLY A 184 10.80 7.58 1.78
CA GLY A 184 9.65 8.47 1.82
C GLY A 184 9.04 8.71 0.45
N ASP A 185 8.26 9.77 0.32
CA ASP A 185 7.66 10.16 -0.95
C ASP A 185 8.59 11.12 -1.70
N MET A 186 8.65 10.94 -3.02
CA MET A 186 9.30 11.90 -3.89
C MET A 186 8.36 13.09 -4.10
N GLY A 187 8.91 14.30 -4.03
CA GLY A 187 8.10 15.53 -4.09
C GLY A 187 8.82 16.78 -3.60
N THR A 188 9.94 16.61 -2.88
CA THR A 188 10.76 17.72 -2.39
C THR A 188 12.22 17.58 -2.82
N PRO A 189 12.99 18.69 -2.89
CA PRO A 189 14.44 18.63 -3.10
C PRO A 189 15.18 17.79 -2.05
N ARG A 190 14.69 17.79 -0.79
CA ARG A 190 15.25 16.97 0.29
C ARG A 190 15.05 15.49 0.01
N SER A 191 13.86 15.08 -0.43
CA SER A 191 13.60 13.68 -0.81
C SER A 191 14.59 13.21 -1.88
N LEU A 192 14.89 14.06 -2.87
CA LEU A 192 15.89 13.76 -3.91
C LEU A 192 17.30 13.62 -3.34
N ALA A 193 17.73 14.55 -2.48
CA ALA A 193 19.06 14.50 -1.87
C ALA A 193 19.25 13.24 -1.00
N VAL A 194 18.25 12.88 -0.20
CA VAL A 194 18.30 11.65 0.62
C VAL A 194 18.27 10.40 -0.27
N PHE A 195 17.46 10.41 -1.34
CA PHE A 195 17.46 9.32 -2.32
C PHE A 195 18.85 9.11 -2.94
N GLU A 196 19.50 10.17 -3.44
CA GLU A 196 20.86 10.09 -4.00
C GLU A 196 21.88 9.62 -2.97
N GLN A 197 21.78 10.11 -1.73
CA GLN A 197 22.63 9.66 -0.63
C GLN A 197 22.45 8.16 -0.37
N VAL A 198 21.21 7.66 -0.32
CA VAL A 198 20.92 6.23 -0.07
C VAL A 198 21.45 5.35 -1.21
N LEU A 199 21.31 5.75 -2.48
CA LEU A 199 21.88 5.03 -3.62
C LEU A 199 23.41 4.91 -3.51
N ALA A 200 24.09 6.02 -3.17
CA ALA A 200 25.55 6.05 -3.04
C ALA A 200 26.02 5.25 -1.82
N ASP A 201 25.31 5.36 -0.70
CA ASP A 201 25.65 4.66 0.54
C ASP A 201 25.43 3.16 0.44
N LEU A 202 24.38 2.70 -0.25
CA LEU A 202 24.11 1.28 -0.42
C LEU A 202 25.22 0.61 -1.26
N GLN A 203 25.61 1.23 -2.37
CA GLN A 203 26.72 0.76 -3.21
C GLN A 203 28.05 0.75 -2.45
N ARG A 204 28.34 1.80 -1.67
CA ARG A 204 29.57 1.88 -0.85
C ARG A 204 29.59 0.83 0.26
N LEU A 205 28.46 0.61 0.93
CA LEU A 205 28.34 -0.34 2.03
C LEU A 205 28.64 -1.78 1.57
N TYR A 206 28.17 -2.15 0.38
CA TYR A 206 28.34 -3.50 -0.17
C TYR A 206 29.56 -3.64 -1.09
N GLY A 207 30.25 -2.53 -1.43
CA GLY A 207 31.40 -2.56 -2.33
C GLY A 207 31.03 -2.93 -3.77
N VAL A 208 29.80 -2.63 -4.19
CA VAL A 208 29.25 -2.99 -5.51
C VAL A 208 28.85 -1.72 -6.24
N GLN A 209 29.27 -1.56 -7.49
CA GLN A 209 28.87 -0.47 -8.36
C GLN A 209 27.88 -0.99 -9.40
N ALA A 210 26.74 -0.31 -9.54
CA ALA A 210 25.73 -0.67 -10.53
C ALA A 210 26.26 -0.41 -11.94
N ALA A 211 26.08 -1.39 -12.83
CA ALA A 211 26.33 -1.25 -14.26
C ALA A 211 25.04 -0.90 -15.02
N HIS A 212 23.88 -1.19 -14.45
CA HIS A 212 22.58 -1.00 -15.08
C HIS A 212 21.53 -0.45 -14.11
N LEU A 213 20.69 0.47 -14.59
CA LEU A 213 19.59 1.05 -13.82
C LEU A 213 18.25 0.43 -14.21
N VAL A 214 17.34 0.31 -13.25
CA VAL A 214 15.94 -0.05 -13.53
C VAL A 214 15.02 0.97 -12.88
N CYS A 215 14.04 1.47 -13.63
CA CYS A 215 13.11 2.48 -13.14
C CYS A 215 11.67 2.14 -13.56
N ASP A 216 10.71 2.78 -12.91
CA ASP A 216 9.30 2.70 -13.30
C ASP A 216 9.10 3.31 -14.70
N ALA A 217 8.20 2.72 -15.48
CA ALA A 217 7.84 3.19 -16.80
C ALA A 217 7.16 4.57 -16.82
N HIS A 218 6.63 5.05 -15.68
CA HIS A 218 5.98 6.34 -15.57
C HIS A 218 6.94 7.50 -15.92
N PRO A 219 6.75 8.23 -17.03
CA PRO A 219 7.71 9.23 -17.51
C PRO A 219 7.83 10.45 -16.58
N GLY A 220 6.76 10.75 -15.84
CA GLY A 220 6.71 11.88 -14.90
C GLY A 220 7.33 11.62 -13.52
N TYR A 221 7.77 10.41 -13.20
CA TYR A 221 8.34 10.14 -11.88
C TYR A 221 9.72 10.77 -11.70
N THR A 222 9.98 11.30 -10.50
CA THR A 222 11.27 11.92 -10.20
C THR A 222 12.41 10.92 -10.26
N THR A 223 12.20 9.68 -9.82
CA THR A 223 13.14 8.56 -9.92
C THR A 223 13.41 8.16 -11.36
N THR A 224 12.38 8.08 -12.21
CA THR A 224 12.51 7.80 -13.64
C THR A 224 13.28 8.91 -14.37
N ARG A 225 12.96 10.17 -14.14
CA ARG A 225 13.71 11.32 -14.70
C ARG A 225 15.14 11.40 -14.16
N TRP A 226 15.37 10.93 -12.93
CA TRP A 226 16.72 10.84 -12.37
C TRP A 226 17.54 9.77 -13.08
N ALA A 227 16.98 8.56 -13.27
CA ALA A 227 17.65 7.46 -13.95
C ALA A 227 18.02 7.80 -15.40
N GLN A 228 17.12 8.48 -16.12
CA GLN A 228 17.35 8.92 -17.51
C GLN A 228 18.45 9.99 -17.66
N ARG A 229 18.81 10.69 -16.58
CA ARG A 229 19.89 11.68 -16.58
C ARG A 229 21.25 11.07 -16.27
N GLN A 230 21.30 9.79 -15.90
CA GLN A 230 22.55 9.09 -15.64
C GLN A 230 23.19 8.62 -16.95
N THR A 231 24.49 8.35 -16.91
CA THR A 231 25.24 7.79 -18.04
C THR A 231 25.09 6.28 -18.18
N LEU A 232 24.55 5.61 -17.15
CA LEU A 232 24.32 4.17 -17.15
C LEU A 232 23.11 3.80 -18.03
N PRO A 233 23.14 2.63 -18.69
CA PRO A 233 21.95 2.10 -19.35
C PRO A 233 20.82 1.92 -18.34
N SER A 234 19.58 2.15 -18.79
CA SER A 234 18.40 2.04 -17.94
C SER A 234 17.27 1.26 -18.61
N THR A 235 16.67 0.30 -17.91
CA THR A 235 15.44 -0.40 -18.33
C THR A 235 14.23 0.18 -17.60
N ARG A 236 13.12 0.31 -18.32
CA ARG A 236 11.82 0.68 -17.74
C ARG A 236 11.01 -0.59 -17.44
N VAL A 237 10.38 -0.63 -16.29
CA VAL A 237 9.46 -1.71 -15.88
C VAL A 237 8.10 -1.12 -15.55
N TRP A 238 7.04 -1.76 -16.03
CA TRP A 238 5.67 -1.34 -15.75
C TRP A 238 5.34 -1.55 -14.27
N HIS A 239 4.65 -0.58 -13.68
CA HIS A 239 4.41 -0.51 -12.23
C HIS A 239 3.77 -1.80 -11.67
N HIS A 240 2.69 -2.26 -12.30
CA HIS A 240 1.97 -3.45 -11.85
C HIS A 240 2.74 -4.75 -12.14
N HIS A 241 3.61 -4.76 -13.15
CA HIS A 241 4.52 -5.89 -13.40
C HIS A 241 5.56 -5.97 -12.29
N ALA A 242 6.09 -4.84 -11.82
CA ALA A 242 6.97 -4.83 -10.65
C ALA A 242 6.25 -5.31 -9.38
N HIS A 243 5.01 -4.90 -9.12
CA HIS A 243 4.24 -5.44 -8.00
C HIS A 243 4.08 -6.97 -8.06
N ALA A 244 3.70 -7.49 -9.24
CA ALA A 244 3.56 -8.93 -9.48
C ALA A 244 4.90 -9.67 -9.31
N SER A 245 5.98 -9.13 -9.90
CA SER A 245 7.32 -9.71 -9.82
C SER A 245 7.94 -9.64 -8.43
N ALA A 246 7.59 -8.64 -7.61
CA ALA A 246 8.03 -8.60 -6.23
C ALA A 246 7.48 -9.78 -5.43
N LEU A 247 6.18 -10.06 -5.56
CA LEU A 247 5.55 -11.21 -4.90
C LEU A 247 6.05 -12.55 -5.47
N ALA A 248 6.10 -12.69 -6.79
CA ALA A 248 6.60 -13.91 -7.42
C ALA A 248 8.06 -14.20 -7.01
N GLY A 249 8.91 -13.17 -7.00
CA GLY A 249 10.31 -13.24 -6.59
C GLY A 249 10.51 -13.59 -5.12
N GLU A 250 9.60 -13.18 -4.24
CA GLU A 250 9.65 -13.56 -2.82
C GLU A 250 9.24 -15.02 -2.59
N CYS A 251 8.37 -15.57 -3.45
CA CYS A 251 7.78 -16.90 -3.29
C CYS A 251 8.35 -17.94 -4.27
N ALA A 252 7.91 -17.91 -5.53
CA ALA A 252 8.21 -18.91 -6.55
C ALA A 252 8.17 -18.26 -7.95
N ALA A 253 9.30 -17.73 -8.40
CA ALA A 253 9.40 -16.92 -9.60
C ALA A 253 9.24 -17.71 -10.93
N ASP A 254 9.39 -19.04 -10.90
CA ASP A 254 9.38 -19.88 -12.09
C ASP A 254 7.99 -20.45 -12.46
N GLU A 255 6.99 -20.29 -11.60
CA GLU A 255 5.60 -20.76 -11.81
C GLU A 255 4.78 -19.75 -12.62
N ASP A 256 3.69 -20.20 -13.26
CA ASP A 256 2.67 -19.30 -13.82
C ASP A 256 1.62 -18.99 -12.74
N TRP A 257 1.31 -17.70 -12.58
CA TRP A 257 0.47 -17.14 -11.54
C TRP A 257 -0.74 -16.43 -12.13
N LEU A 258 -1.76 -16.28 -11.31
CA LEU A 258 -2.74 -15.22 -11.45
C LEU A 258 -2.50 -14.15 -10.36
N MET A 259 -2.08 -12.96 -10.76
CA MET A 259 -1.69 -11.86 -9.87
C MET A 259 -2.72 -10.74 -9.89
N PHE A 260 -3.38 -10.50 -8.77
CA PHE A 260 -4.18 -9.30 -8.57
C PHE A 260 -3.25 -8.18 -8.09
N THR A 261 -3.06 -7.17 -8.95
CA THR A 261 -2.18 -6.01 -8.70
C THR A 261 -3.05 -4.77 -8.49
N TRP A 262 -3.73 -4.71 -7.35
CA TRP A 262 -4.71 -3.65 -7.06
C TRP A 262 -4.07 -2.52 -6.23
N ASP A 263 -4.16 -1.30 -6.75
CA ASP A 263 -3.49 -0.12 -6.21
C ASP A 263 -4.34 1.16 -6.39
N GLY A 264 -3.82 2.28 -5.89
CA GLY A 264 -4.38 3.62 -6.10
C GLY A 264 -4.11 4.15 -7.50
N THR A 265 -2.88 4.00 -8.02
CA THR A 265 -2.52 4.39 -9.38
C THR A 265 -1.18 3.78 -9.77
N GLY A 266 -1.04 3.38 -11.04
CA GLY A 266 0.25 3.07 -11.64
C GLY A 266 0.17 3.19 -13.15
N TYR A 267 1.29 3.53 -13.79
CA TYR A 267 1.32 3.77 -15.24
C TYR A 267 1.22 2.44 -16.00
N GLY A 268 0.20 2.32 -16.84
CA GLY A 268 -0.08 1.15 -17.66
C GLY A 268 0.63 1.16 -19.01
N GLU A 269 0.73 -0.03 -19.62
CA GLU A 269 1.36 -0.21 -20.94
C GLU A 269 0.64 0.55 -22.07
N ASP A 270 -0.67 0.76 -21.91
CA ASP A 270 -1.55 1.48 -22.83
C ASP A 270 -1.59 3.00 -22.55
N GLY A 271 -0.76 3.49 -21.63
CA GLY A 271 -0.71 4.89 -21.21
C GLY A 271 -1.86 5.31 -20.28
N SER A 272 -2.77 4.39 -19.91
CA SER A 272 -3.82 4.63 -18.92
C SER A 272 -3.30 4.42 -17.48
N LEU A 273 -4.10 4.83 -16.50
CA LEU A 273 -3.79 4.66 -15.08
C LEU A 273 -4.40 3.37 -14.54
N TRP A 274 -3.56 2.35 -14.41
CA TRP A 274 -3.94 1.05 -13.87
C TRP A 274 -4.02 1.10 -12.33
N GLY A 275 -4.56 0.02 -11.75
CA GLY A 275 -4.70 -0.16 -10.30
C GLY A 275 -5.83 -1.11 -9.90
N GLY A 276 -6.50 -1.73 -10.87
CA GLY A 276 -7.51 -2.77 -10.66
C GLY A 276 -7.28 -3.94 -11.61
N GLU A 277 -6.01 -4.25 -11.87
CA GLU A 277 -5.59 -5.20 -12.88
C GLU A 277 -5.38 -6.59 -12.31
N THR A 278 -5.62 -7.58 -13.15
CA THR A 278 -5.22 -8.96 -12.91
C THR A 278 -4.30 -9.40 -14.05
N LEU A 279 -3.10 -9.84 -13.69
CA LEU A 279 -2.06 -10.30 -14.60
C LEU A 279 -1.97 -11.82 -14.54
N TYR A 280 -1.73 -12.46 -15.69
CA TYR A 280 -1.43 -13.88 -15.80
C TYR A 280 -0.01 -14.07 -16.32
N GLY A 281 0.70 -15.07 -15.80
CA GLY A 281 2.02 -15.45 -16.28
C GLY A 281 3.05 -15.45 -15.15
N ARG A 282 4.27 -15.01 -15.46
CA ARG A 282 5.40 -15.02 -14.53
C ARG A 282 6.28 -13.79 -14.77
N PRO A 283 7.26 -13.50 -13.90
CA PRO A 283 8.20 -12.40 -14.11
C PRO A 283 8.77 -12.36 -15.53
N GLY A 284 8.80 -11.16 -16.12
CA GLY A 284 9.25 -10.91 -17.49
C GLY A 284 8.26 -11.35 -18.59
N GLN A 285 7.12 -11.96 -18.25
CA GLN A 285 6.12 -12.45 -19.20
C GLN A 285 4.68 -12.24 -18.71
N TRP A 286 4.43 -11.19 -17.94
CA TRP A 286 3.09 -10.86 -17.49
C TRP A 286 2.18 -10.45 -18.64
N ARG A 287 0.93 -10.91 -18.59
CA ARG A 287 -0.13 -10.53 -19.51
C ARG A 287 -1.32 -10.00 -18.73
N ARG A 288 -1.79 -8.81 -19.09
CA ARG A 288 -3.07 -8.29 -18.58
C ARG A 288 -4.22 -9.19 -19.06
N VAL A 289 -5.00 -9.74 -18.12
CA VAL A 289 -6.12 -10.65 -18.42
C VAL A 289 -7.47 -10.16 -17.88
N VAL A 290 -7.46 -9.35 -16.82
CA VAL A 290 -8.66 -8.67 -16.31
C VAL A 290 -8.34 -7.23 -15.95
N ARG A 291 -9.34 -6.35 -16.05
CA ARG A 291 -9.36 -5.02 -15.44
C ARG A 291 -10.69 -4.73 -14.74
N LEU A 292 -10.72 -3.80 -13.79
CA LEU A 292 -11.98 -3.15 -13.39
C LEU A 292 -12.49 -2.26 -14.52
N ARG A 293 -13.81 -2.08 -14.62
CA ARG A 293 -14.44 -1.16 -15.59
C ARG A 293 -13.74 0.20 -15.54
N PRO A 294 -13.18 0.68 -16.67
CA PRO A 294 -12.45 1.92 -16.67
C PRO A 294 -13.41 3.12 -16.55
N PHE A 295 -12.91 4.20 -16.00
CA PHE A 295 -13.59 5.49 -15.84
C PHE A 295 -12.61 6.65 -16.06
N ARG A 296 -13.10 7.80 -16.50
CA ARG A 296 -12.27 9.02 -16.61
C ARG A 296 -12.18 9.74 -15.27
N LEU A 297 -10.97 9.96 -14.77
CA LEU A 297 -10.73 10.51 -13.44
C LEU A 297 -10.31 11.99 -13.51
N PRO A 298 -11.19 12.95 -13.16
CA PRO A 298 -10.84 14.36 -13.22
C PRO A 298 -9.88 14.75 -12.08
N GLY A 299 -8.96 15.68 -12.36
CA GLY A 299 -8.13 16.34 -11.34
C GLY A 299 -6.73 15.75 -11.11
N GLY A 300 -6.33 14.74 -11.89
CA GLY A 300 -4.98 14.17 -11.84
C GLY A 300 -4.59 13.74 -10.42
N GLU A 301 -3.45 14.22 -9.91
CA GLU A 301 -2.93 13.88 -8.58
C GLU A 301 -3.88 14.26 -7.43
N GLN A 302 -4.76 15.25 -7.61
CA GLN A 302 -5.72 15.65 -6.59
C GLN A 302 -6.69 14.52 -6.25
N ALA A 303 -7.00 13.63 -7.19
CA ALA A 303 -7.96 12.56 -6.99
C ALA A 303 -7.59 11.59 -5.85
N GLY A 304 -6.30 11.46 -5.52
CA GLY A 304 -5.85 10.65 -4.38
C GLY A 304 -6.08 11.30 -3.00
N ARG A 305 -6.35 12.61 -2.97
CA ARG A 305 -6.67 13.37 -1.74
C ARG A 305 -8.09 13.95 -1.75
N GLU A 306 -8.77 13.92 -2.87
CA GLU A 306 -10.14 14.41 -3.03
C GLU A 306 -11.06 13.27 -3.48
N PRO A 307 -11.42 12.32 -2.58
CA PRO A 307 -12.31 11.20 -2.88
C PRO A 307 -13.61 11.56 -3.61
N TRP A 308 -14.12 12.79 -3.41
CA TRP A 308 -15.29 13.29 -4.12
C TRP A 308 -15.13 13.29 -5.66
N ARG A 309 -13.91 13.43 -6.18
CA ARG A 309 -13.62 13.37 -7.63
C ARG A 309 -13.82 11.97 -8.20
N SER A 310 -13.41 10.96 -7.45
CA SER A 310 -13.64 9.56 -7.82
C SER A 310 -15.14 9.24 -7.79
N ALA A 311 -15.87 9.72 -6.78
CA ALA A 311 -17.32 9.58 -6.74
C ALA A 311 -18.00 10.26 -7.93
N ALA A 312 -17.62 11.50 -8.26
CA ALA A 312 -18.14 12.21 -9.43
C ALA A 312 -17.91 11.41 -10.72
N ALA A 313 -16.66 10.95 -10.93
CA ALA A 313 -16.30 10.14 -12.09
C ALA A 313 -17.17 8.88 -12.23
N LEU A 314 -17.30 8.09 -11.17
CA LEU A 314 -18.08 6.86 -11.21
C LEU A 314 -19.57 7.13 -11.44
N CYS A 315 -20.13 8.16 -10.81
CA CYS A 315 -21.52 8.56 -11.05
C CYS A 315 -21.73 8.97 -12.52
N TRP A 316 -20.87 9.82 -13.08
CA TRP A 316 -21.00 10.28 -14.46
C TRP A 316 -20.82 9.15 -15.50
N GLU A 317 -19.95 8.18 -15.27
CA GLU A 317 -19.80 6.99 -16.14
C GLU A 317 -21.03 6.07 -16.15
N THR A 318 -21.97 6.27 -15.22
CA THR A 318 -23.21 5.50 -15.11
C THR A 318 -24.46 6.37 -15.27
N ASP A 319 -24.29 7.62 -15.72
CA ASP A 319 -25.34 8.64 -15.82
C ASP A 319 -26.09 8.91 -14.50
N ALA A 320 -25.49 8.52 -13.36
CA ALA A 320 -26.02 8.82 -12.05
C ALA A 320 -25.75 10.29 -11.68
N PRO A 321 -26.70 10.98 -11.04
CA PRO A 321 -26.50 12.35 -10.62
C PRO A 321 -25.45 12.41 -9.52
N PHE A 322 -24.57 13.39 -9.60
CA PHE A 322 -23.62 13.72 -8.55
C PHE A 322 -23.48 15.24 -8.47
N ASP A 323 -23.66 15.77 -7.27
CA ASP A 323 -23.54 17.18 -6.98
C ASP A 323 -22.63 17.40 -5.77
N SER A 324 -21.93 18.53 -5.77
CA SER A 324 -20.93 18.85 -4.76
C SER A 324 -20.64 20.34 -4.73
N THR A 325 -20.31 20.87 -3.55
CA THR A 325 -19.88 22.26 -3.36
C THR A 325 -18.37 22.46 -3.48
N TYR A 326 -17.60 21.40 -3.72
CA TYR A 326 -16.12 21.49 -3.80
C TYR A 326 -15.61 22.08 -5.13
N ALA A 327 -16.46 22.15 -6.16
CA ALA A 327 -16.11 22.70 -7.46
C ALA A 327 -17.37 23.20 -8.20
N ASP A 328 -17.17 23.92 -9.31
CA ASP A 328 -18.21 24.13 -10.31
C ASP A 328 -18.44 22.79 -11.05
N MET A 329 -19.48 22.07 -10.63
CA MET A 329 -19.77 20.73 -11.14
C MET A 329 -20.20 20.72 -12.60
N ALA A 330 -20.83 21.79 -13.09
CA ALA A 330 -21.22 21.89 -14.49
C ALA A 330 -19.97 22.05 -15.38
N LEU A 331 -19.04 22.94 -14.98
CA LEU A 331 -17.78 23.12 -15.68
C LEU A 331 -16.92 21.85 -15.63
N LEU A 332 -16.82 21.21 -14.47
CA LEU A 332 -16.02 20.00 -14.29
C LEU A 332 -16.57 18.83 -15.12
N HIS A 333 -17.89 18.63 -15.13
CA HIS A 333 -18.54 17.63 -15.97
C HIS A 333 -18.33 17.90 -17.46
N GLN A 334 -18.37 19.17 -17.89
CA GLN A 334 -18.05 19.55 -19.27
C GLN A 334 -16.58 19.25 -19.63
N ALA A 335 -15.64 19.51 -18.73
CA ALA A 335 -14.23 19.15 -18.93
C ALA A 335 -14.03 17.64 -19.01
N TRP A 336 -14.67 16.89 -18.11
CA TRP A 336 -14.63 15.43 -18.02
C TRP A 336 -15.20 14.74 -19.28
N SER A 337 -16.38 15.17 -19.74
CA SER A 337 -17.01 14.65 -20.96
C SER A 337 -16.13 14.87 -22.20
N LYS A 338 -15.41 16.00 -22.26
CA LYS A 338 -14.42 16.30 -23.30
C LYS A 338 -13.05 15.62 -23.09
N GLY A 339 -12.84 14.90 -21.98
CA GLY A 339 -11.58 14.23 -21.67
C GLY A 339 -10.45 15.18 -21.27
N ILE A 340 -10.75 16.42 -20.89
CA ILE A 340 -9.75 17.41 -20.49
C ILE A 340 -9.29 17.09 -19.07
N ASN A 341 -7.99 16.83 -18.91
CA ASN A 341 -7.36 16.48 -17.62
C ASN A 341 -8.13 15.39 -16.83
N SER A 342 -8.68 14.43 -17.59
CA SER A 342 -9.47 13.33 -17.07
C SER A 342 -8.94 12.00 -17.63
N PRO A 343 -7.70 11.60 -17.26
CA PRO A 343 -7.11 10.36 -17.74
C PRO A 343 -8.01 9.17 -17.43
N GLN A 344 -7.98 8.16 -18.31
CA GLN A 344 -8.68 6.91 -18.08
C GLN A 344 -7.97 6.12 -16.98
N SER A 345 -8.75 5.59 -16.03
CA SER A 345 -8.26 4.78 -14.94
C SER A 345 -9.16 3.58 -14.68
N SER A 346 -8.56 2.51 -14.18
CA SER A 346 -9.20 1.27 -13.71
C SER A 346 -8.85 0.99 -12.24
N ALA A 347 -8.38 2.00 -11.51
CA ALA A 347 -7.80 1.82 -10.19
C ALA A 347 -8.82 1.41 -9.10
N ALA A 348 -8.57 0.29 -8.44
CA ALA A 348 -9.38 -0.20 -7.33
C ALA A 348 -9.34 0.76 -6.13
N GLY A 349 -8.20 1.40 -5.87
CA GLY A 349 -8.09 2.40 -4.80
C GLY A 349 -9.04 3.60 -5.01
N ARG A 350 -9.26 4.00 -6.27
CA ARG A 350 -10.21 5.08 -6.61
C ARG A 350 -11.67 4.63 -6.50
N VAL A 351 -11.97 3.35 -6.72
CA VAL A 351 -13.30 2.77 -6.40
C VAL A 351 -13.57 2.84 -4.89
N PHE A 352 -12.56 2.55 -4.04
CA PHE A 352 -12.68 2.74 -2.58
C PHE A 352 -12.82 4.22 -2.19
N ASP A 353 -12.08 5.14 -2.83
CA ASP A 353 -12.26 6.58 -2.59
C ASP A 353 -13.68 7.04 -2.94
N ALA A 354 -14.21 6.60 -4.09
CA ALA A 354 -15.59 6.88 -4.48
C ALA A 354 -16.58 6.35 -3.43
N ALA A 355 -16.39 5.12 -2.95
CA ALA A 355 -17.22 4.56 -1.89
C ALA A 355 -17.14 5.37 -0.58
N ALA A 356 -15.96 5.89 -0.22
CA ALA A 356 -15.78 6.70 0.98
C ALA A 356 -16.51 8.03 0.88
N SER A 357 -16.50 8.64 -0.32
CA SER A 357 -17.25 9.84 -0.61
C SER A 357 -18.77 9.59 -0.62
N LEU A 358 -19.24 8.60 -1.39
CA LEU A 358 -20.68 8.34 -1.56
C LEU A 358 -21.38 7.90 -0.26
N THR A 359 -20.64 7.27 0.66
CA THR A 359 -21.15 6.94 1.99
C THR A 359 -21.09 8.10 2.99
N GLY A 360 -20.54 9.25 2.60
CA GLY A 360 -20.39 10.45 3.44
C GLY A 360 -19.22 10.38 4.43
N VAL A 361 -18.33 9.39 4.33
CA VAL A 361 -17.23 9.16 5.27
C VAL A 361 -16.11 10.18 5.11
N LEU A 362 -15.72 10.45 3.86
CA LEU A 362 -14.64 11.39 3.57
C LEU A 362 -14.77 11.98 2.17
N GLN A 363 -14.71 13.30 2.07
CA GLN A 363 -14.74 14.01 0.78
C GLN A 363 -13.35 14.52 0.38
N VAL A 364 -12.59 15.03 1.36
CA VAL A 364 -11.22 15.55 1.20
C VAL A 364 -10.35 14.97 2.32
N GLY A 365 -9.24 14.36 1.94
CA GLY A 365 -8.27 13.72 2.82
C GLY A 365 -7.00 14.55 3.02
N SER A 366 -6.38 14.33 4.16
CA SER A 366 -5.08 14.91 4.55
C SER A 366 -3.87 14.09 4.06
N PHE A 367 -4.08 12.81 3.75
CA PHE A 367 -3.07 11.91 3.21
C PHE A 367 -3.71 10.88 2.26
N GLU A 368 -2.89 10.25 1.42
CA GLU A 368 -3.33 9.24 0.45
C GLU A 368 -3.85 7.97 1.15
N GLY A 369 -5.01 7.45 0.71
CA GLY A 369 -5.60 6.22 1.25
C GLY A 369 -6.45 6.43 2.50
N GLN A 370 -6.64 7.66 2.97
CA GLN A 370 -7.42 7.95 4.18
C GLN A 370 -8.89 7.49 4.07
N GLY A 371 -9.56 7.73 2.94
CA GLY A 371 -10.93 7.29 2.71
C GLY A 371 -11.09 5.76 2.78
N PRO A 372 -10.29 4.99 2.00
CA PRO A 372 -10.25 3.54 2.08
C PRO A 372 -9.98 3.00 3.49
N MET A 373 -9.05 3.61 4.25
CA MET A 373 -8.77 3.21 5.63
C MET A 373 -9.95 3.44 6.58
N TYR A 374 -10.70 4.53 6.42
CA TYR A 374 -11.90 4.78 7.21
C TYR A 374 -13.04 3.81 6.86
N LEU A 375 -13.23 3.51 5.58
CA LEU A 375 -14.19 2.48 5.17
C LEU A 375 -13.84 1.11 5.76
N GLU A 376 -12.56 0.73 5.73
CA GLU A 376 -12.10 -0.51 6.34
C GLU A 376 -12.43 -0.57 7.83
N ALA A 377 -12.15 0.51 8.57
CA ALA A 377 -12.44 0.59 9.99
C ALA A 377 -13.96 0.50 10.28
N LEU A 378 -14.79 1.15 9.46
CA LEU A 378 -16.25 1.10 9.62
C LEU A 378 -16.83 -0.29 9.31
N ALA A 379 -16.22 -1.04 8.38
CA ALA A 379 -16.66 -2.37 7.99
C ALA A 379 -16.30 -3.49 8.99
N ALA A 380 -15.45 -3.20 9.99
CA ALA A 380 -14.76 -4.24 10.77
C ALA A 380 -15.69 -5.20 11.54
N ASP A 381 -16.89 -4.77 11.92
CA ASP A 381 -17.81 -5.52 12.77
C ASP A 381 -19.15 -5.80 12.07
N SER A 382 -19.19 -5.79 10.73
CA SER A 382 -20.37 -6.11 9.93
C SER A 382 -20.05 -7.20 8.90
N ASP A 383 -20.92 -8.20 8.77
CA ASP A 383 -20.61 -9.39 7.97
C ASP A 383 -20.65 -9.17 6.45
N GLY A 384 -21.20 -8.05 5.97
CA GLY A 384 -21.18 -7.67 4.55
C GLY A 384 -22.01 -8.62 3.66
N VAL A 385 -22.81 -8.05 2.76
CA VAL A 385 -23.55 -8.80 1.75
C VAL A 385 -22.94 -8.48 0.40
N ALA A 386 -22.27 -9.47 -0.20
CA ALA A 386 -21.67 -9.31 -1.51
C ALA A 386 -22.74 -9.05 -2.57
N ILE A 387 -22.58 -7.96 -3.30
CA ILE A 387 -23.31 -7.64 -4.52
C ILE A 387 -22.54 -8.25 -5.68
N GLU A 388 -23.23 -8.92 -6.58
CA GLU A 388 -22.60 -9.47 -7.78
C GLU A 388 -22.07 -8.33 -8.66
N LEU A 389 -20.79 -8.41 -9.01
CA LEU A 389 -20.15 -7.54 -9.99
C LEU A 389 -19.99 -8.32 -11.31
N PRO A 390 -20.70 -7.94 -12.38
CA PRO A 390 -20.65 -8.64 -13.66
C PRO A 390 -19.21 -8.76 -14.18
N LEU A 391 -18.87 -9.93 -14.71
CA LEU A 391 -17.60 -10.20 -15.38
C LEU A 391 -17.90 -10.55 -16.84
N ALA A 392 -17.43 -9.71 -17.76
CA ALA A 392 -17.65 -9.89 -19.19
C ALA A 392 -16.38 -9.54 -19.97
N ARG A 393 -16.21 -10.11 -21.18
CA ARG A 393 -15.13 -9.70 -22.07
C ARG A 393 -15.53 -8.44 -22.83
N ASP A 394 -14.57 -7.54 -22.98
CA ASP A 394 -14.70 -6.40 -23.89
C ASP A 394 -14.30 -6.79 -25.34
N ASN A 395 -14.38 -5.82 -26.25
CA ASN A 395 -14.03 -6.01 -27.66
C ASN A 395 -12.52 -6.27 -27.90
N THR A 396 -11.67 -6.04 -26.89
CA THR A 396 -10.23 -6.34 -26.94
C THR A 396 -9.95 -7.78 -26.48
N GLY A 397 -10.98 -8.50 -26.01
CA GLY A 397 -10.86 -9.83 -25.43
C GLY A 397 -10.42 -9.81 -23.96
N LEU A 398 -10.26 -8.64 -23.35
CA LEU A 398 -9.91 -8.52 -21.94
C LEU A 398 -11.16 -8.71 -21.08
N TRP A 399 -11.06 -9.49 -20.00
CA TRP A 399 -12.15 -9.57 -19.03
C TRP A 399 -12.28 -8.24 -18.26
N GLN A 400 -13.50 -7.86 -17.95
CA GLN A 400 -13.83 -6.64 -17.25
C GLN A 400 -14.82 -6.91 -16.12
N THR A 401 -14.46 -6.54 -14.89
CA THR A 401 -15.38 -6.51 -13.76
C THR A 401 -16.07 -5.15 -13.67
N ASP A 402 -17.40 -5.14 -13.77
CA ASP A 402 -18.20 -3.92 -13.68
C ASP A 402 -18.51 -3.55 -12.21
N TRP A 403 -17.97 -2.41 -11.76
CA TRP A 403 -18.23 -1.89 -10.41
C TRP A 403 -19.57 -1.15 -10.30
N ALA A 404 -20.27 -0.85 -11.41
CA ALA A 404 -21.50 -0.04 -11.40
C ALA A 404 -22.58 -0.53 -10.41
N PRO A 405 -22.81 -1.84 -10.20
CA PRO A 405 -23.79 -2.31 -9.21
C PRO A 405 -23.50 -1.85 -7.77
N LEU A 406 -22.25 -1.52 -7.43
CA LEU A 406 -21.92 -0.95 -6.12
C LEU A 406 -22.55 0.42 -5.92
N LEU A 407 -22.71 1.22 -6.98
CA LEU A 407 -23.23 2.59 -6.84
C LEU A 407 -24.64 2.62 -6.28
N ALA A 408 -25.52 1.71 -6.72
CA ALA A 408 -26.88 1.61 -6.19
C ALA A 408 -26.91 1.32 -4.67
N ARG A 409 -25.83 0.72 -4.13
CA ARG A 409 -25.70 0.44 -2.70
C ARG A 409 -24.99 1.55 -1.93
N LEU A 410 -24.20 2.36 -2.62
CA LEU A 410 -23.44 3.47 -2.05
C LEU A 410 -24.22 4.78 -2.04
N VAL A 411 -24.94 5.08 -3.12
CA VAL A 411 -25.77 6.28 -3.25
C VAL A 411 -26.93 6.18 -2.27
N THR A 412 -27.06 7.22 -1.46
CA THR A 412 -28.15 7.32 -0.49
C THR A 412 -29.35 7.96 -1.18
N HIS A 413 -30.36 7.18 -1.56
CA HIS A 413 -31.63 7.78 -1.99
C HIS A 413 -32.36 8.34 -0.76
N LEU A 414 -32.79 9.60 -0.84
CA LEU A 414 -33.64 10.23 0.15
C LEU A 414 -35.00 9.51 0.15
N GLY A 415 -35.16 8.47 0.97
CA GLY A 415 -36.44 7.76 1.11
C GLY A 415 -36.37 6.32 1.61
N ASP A 416 -35.26 5.60 1.37
CA ASP A 416 -35.11 4.24 1.89
C ASP A 416 -34.62 4.24 3.34
N ALA A 417 -35.11 3.29 4.14
CA ALA A 417 -34.60 3.04 5.48
C ALA A 417 -33.08 2.80 5.39
N GLN A 418 -32.29 3.80 5.76
CA GLN A 418 -30.88 3.85 5.41
C GLN A 418 -30.13 2.70 6.06
N GLN A 419 -29.49 1.86 5.24
CA GLN A 419 -28.51 0.92 5.76
C GLN A 419 -27.38 1.70 6.44
N PRO A 420 -26.91 1.24 7.61
CA PRO A 420 -25.79 1.88 8.28
C PRO A 420 -24.56 1.96 7.36
N VAL A 421 -23.79 3.05 7.47
CA VAL A 421 -22.54 3.24 6.72
C VAL A 421 -21.59 2.04 6.90
N ALA A 422 -21.52 1.48 8.11
CA ALA A 422 -20.76 0.27 8.41
C ALA A 422 -21.16 -0.93 7.53
N GLN A 423 -22.47 -1.13 7.32
CA GLN A 423 -22.98 -2.20 6.46
C GLN A 423 -22.61 -1.96 5.00
N ARG A 424 -22.82 -0.74 4.48
CA ARG A 424 -22.45 -0.39 3.10
C ARG A 424 -20.95 -0.53 2.85
N ALA A 425 -20.12 -0.14 3.81
CA ALA A 425 -18.68 -0.35 3.76
C ALA A 425 -18.34 -1.85 3.72
N ALA A 426 -18.97 -2.67 4.56
CA ALA A 426 -18.78 -4.13 4.55
C ALA A 426 -19.23 -4.78 3.24
N ASP A 427 -20.35 -4.34 2.66
CA ASP A 427 -20.86 -4.82 1.37
C ASP A 427 -19.85 -4.56 0.24
N VAL A 428 -19.20 -3.38 0.20
CA VAL A 428 -18.14 -3.09 -0.79
C VAL A 428 -16.98 -4.08 -0.68
N HIS A 429 -16.46 -4.30 0.54
CA HIS A 429 -15.35 -5.23 0.74
C HIS A 429 -15.73 -6.66 0.35
N ALA A 430 -16.93 -7.12 0.74
CA ALA A 430 -17.42 -8.45 0.39
C ALA A 430 -17.62 -8.62 -1.13
N SER A 431 -18.16 -7.60 -1.80
CA SER A 431 -18.39 -7.62 -3.26
C SER A 431 -17.08 -7.67 -4.04
N LEU A 432 -16.07 -6.88 -3.64
CA LEU A 432 -14.76 -6.87 -4.29
C LEU A 432 -13.99 -8.18 -4.04
N ALA A 433 -14.06 -8.76 -2.83
CA ALA A 433 -13.49 -10.08 -2.55
C ALA A 433 -14.18 -11.18 -3.40
N ARG A 434 -15.51 -11.12 -3.52
CA ARG A 434 -16.28 -12.02 -4.39
C ARG A 434 -15.89 -11.88 -5.86
N ALA A 435 -15.65 -10.66 -6.32
CA ALA A 435 -15.19 -10.40 -7.69
C ALA A 435 -13.81 -11.01 -7.95
N ILE A 436 -12.86 -10.90 -7.00
CA ILE A 436 -11.55 -11.56 -7.08
C ILE A 436 -11.71 -13.07 -7.27
N ARG A 437 -12.55 -13.72 -6.44
CA ARG A 437 -12.82 -15.16 -6.57
C ARG A 437 -13.42 -15.51 -7.94
N ARG A 438 -14.41 -14.74 -8.42
CA ARG A 438 -15.04 -14.98 -9.73
C ARG A 438 -14.07 -14.83 -10.90
N GLN A 439 -13.18 -13.84 -10.85
CA GLN A 439 -12.11 -13.70 -11.85
C GLN A 439 -11.20 -14.93 -11.85
N ALA A 440 -10.78 -15.41 -10.68
CA ALA A 440 -9.92 -16.59 -10.56
C ALA A 440 -10.61 -17.87 -11.09
N GLU A 441 -11.86 -18.12 -10.72
CA GLU A 441 -12.66 -19.25 -11.21
C GLU A 441 -12.81 -19.22 -12.73
N CYS A 442 -13.09 -18.04 -13.29
CA CYS A 442 -13.26 -17.86 -14.73
C CYS A 442 -11.95 -18.12 -15.48
N LEU A 443 -10.84 -17.53 -15.03
CA LEU A 443 -9.54 -17.68 -15.70
C LEU A 443 -8.93 -19.07 -15.53
N ALA A 444 -9.28 -19.81 -14.48
CA ALA A 444 -8.86 -21.21 -14.33
C ALA A 444 -9.43 -22.14 -15.41
N GLN A 445 -10.47 -21.72 -16.14
CA GLN A 445 -11.01 -22.46 -17.29
C GLN A 445 -10.17 -22.24 -18.56
N GLU A 446 -9.36 -21.18 -18.60
CA GLU A 446 -8.64 -20.72 -19.80
C GLU A 446 -7.12 -20.89 -19.67
N HIS A 447 -6.64 -20.87 -18.43
CA HIS A 447 -5.23 -20.83 -18.09
C HIS A 447 -4.89 -21.86 -17.04
N ARG A 448 -3.63 -22.28 -17.03
CA ARG A 448 -3.13 -23.24 -16.03
C ARG A 448 -2.37 -22.48 -14.96
N PHE A 449 -3.01 -22.32 -13.81
CA PHE A 449 -2.39 -21.84 -12.57
C PHE A 449 -3.13 -22.45 -11.39
N THR A 450 -2.43 -22.66 -10.29
CA THR A 450 -3.04 -23.02 -9.00
C THR A 450 -2.77 -21.96 -7.94
N ARG A 451 -1.84 -21.06 -8.23
CA ARG A 451 -1.38 -20.02 -7.32
C ARG A 451 -1.93 -18.65 -7.71
N VAL A 452 -2.49 -17.97 -6.72
CA VAL A 452 -3.06 -16.64 -6.84
C VAL A 452 -2.32 -15.70 -5.91
N GLY A 453 -1.80 -14.60 -6.43
CA GLY A 453 -1.12 -13.58 -5.64
C GLY A 453 -1.96 -12.32 -5.46
N LEU A 454 -1.91 -11.73 -4.27
CA LEU A 454 -2.55 -10.44 -3.95
C LEU A 454 -1.47 -9.41 -3.59
N THR A 455 -1.30 -8.37 -4.40
CA THR A 455 -0.26 -7.35 -4.26
C THR A 455 -0.72 -5.98 -4.80
N GLY A 456 0.01 -4.91 -4.49
CA GLY A 456 -0.43 -3.53 -4.70
C GLY A 456 -1.05 -2.92 -3.43
N GLY A 457 -1.00 -1.59 -3.36
CA GLY A 457 -1.33 -0.83 -2.14
C GLY A 457 -2.72 -1.09 -1.55
N VAL A 458 -3.70 -1.53 -2.36
CA VAL A 458 -5.07 -1.83 -1.90
C VAL A 458 -5.11 -3.06 -0.98
N PHE A 459 -4.22 -4.04 -1.16
CA PHE A 459 -4.17 -5.24 -0.30
C PHE A 459 -3.51 -5.00 1.06
N GLN A 460 -3.14 -3.76 1.39
CA GLN A 460 -2.90 -3.36 2.78
C GLN A 460 -4.20 -3.33 3.60
N ASN A 461 -5.35 -3.24 2.95
CA ASN A 461 -6.68 -3.34 3.55
C ASN A 461 -6.89 -4.78 4.08
N ALA A 462 -6.91 -4.94 5.40
CA ALA A 462 -7.01 -6.24 6.05
C ALA A 462 -8.33 -6.92 5.75
N ARG A 463 -9.44 -6.18 5.78
CA ARG A 463 -10.75 -6.72 5.51
C ARG A 463 -10.83 -7.32 4.11
N LEU A 464 -10.40 -6.59 3.09
CA LEU A 464 -10.40 -7.07 1.70
C LEU A 464 -9.45 -8.26 1.53
N ALA A 465 -8.20 -8.13 1.99
CA ALA A 465 -7.20 -9.17 1.84
C ALA A 465 -7.62 -10.49 2.50
N GLU A 466 -8.15 -10.44 3.73
CA GLU A 466 -8.58 -11.64 4.46
C GLU A 466 -9.83 -12.28 3.85
N LEU A 467 -10.81 -11.48 3.42
CA LEU A 467 -11.98 -11.98 2.70
C LEU A 467 -11.57 -12.64 1.37
N ALA A 468 -10.71 -11.99 0.58
CA ALA A 468 -10.22 -12.53 -0.68
C ALA A 468 -9.44 -13.84 -0.46
N CYS A 469 -8.57 -13.91 0.56
CA CYS A 469 -7.87 -15.14 0.93
C CYS A 469 -8.84 -16.27 1.24
N ALA A 470 -9.84 -16.01 2.09
CA ALA A 470 -10.82 -17.01 2.50
C ALA A 470 -11.64 -17.50 1.29
N GLU A 471 -12.14 -16.59 0.47
CA GLU A 471 -12.92 -16.88 -0.74
C GLU A 471 -12.13 -17.70 -1.77
N LEU A 472 -10.88 -17.32 -2.05
CA LEU A 472 -10.01 -18.02 -3.00
C LEU A 472 -9.59 -19.41 -2.47
N THR A 473 -9.26 -19.51 -1.19
CA THR A 473 -8.89 -20.79 -0.56
C THR A 473 -10.08 -21.76 -0.57
N ALA A 474 -11.28 -21.27 -0.28
CA ALA A 474 -12.51 -22.07 -0.37
C ALA A 474 -12.80 -22.54 -1.80
N ALA A 475 -12.36 -21.80 -2.82
CA ALA A 475 -12.43 -22.20 -4.22
C ALA A 475 -11.26 -23.11 -4.68
N GLY A 476 -10.35 -23.50 -3.78
CA GLY A 476 -9.27 -24.44 -4.04
C GLY A 476 -7.96 -23.81 -4.55
N PHE A 477 -7.83 -22.49 -4.53
CA PHE A 477 -6.59 -21.81 -4.94
C PHE A 477 -5.58 -21.70 -3.79
N THR A 478 -4.29 -21.78 -4.12
CA THR A 478 -3.21 -21.43 -3.19
C THR A 478 -2.98 -19.92 -3.23
N VAL A 479 -3.29 -19.22 -2.15
CA VAL A 479 -3.18 -17.74 -2.09
C VAL A 479 -1.85 -17.33 -1.47
N SER A 480 -1.18 -16.35 -2.07
CA SER A 480 0.05 -15.76 -1.54
C SER A 480 -0.05 -14.24 -1.43
N LEU A 481 0.52 -13.68 -0.38
CA LEU A 481 0.75 -12.24 -0.20
C LEU A 481 2.21 -12.05 0.24
N PRO A 482 2.82 -10.87 -0.01
CA PRO A 482 4.18 -10.58 0.42
C PRO A 482 4.36 -10.68 1.94
N GLU A 483 5.39 -11.38 2.42
CA GLU A 483 5.61 -11.62 3.87
C GLU A 483 6.76 -10.76 4.43
N ARG A 484 7.83 -10.61 3.65
CA ARG A 484 9.06 -9.87 3.97
C ARG A 484 9.09 -8.51 3.30
N LEU A 485 8.44 -8.38 2.15
CA LEU A 485 8.29 -7.12 1.43
C LEU A 485 6.92 -6.50 1.73
N PRO A 486 6.81 -5.17 1.75
CA PRO A 486 5.51 -4.53 1.70
C PRO A 486 4.83 -4.80 0.35
N CYS A 487 3.51 -5.01 0.37
CA CYS A 487 2.71 -5.15 -0.86
C CYS A 487 2.45 -3.81 -1.57
N ASN A 488 2.79 -2.69 -0.93
CA ASN A 488 2.70 -1.35 -1.52
C ASN A 488 3.98 -0.99 -2.31
N ASP A 489 4.08 0.24 -2.80
CA ASP A 489 5.19 0.75 -3.61
C ASP A 489 6.60 0.50 -3.04
N ALA A 490 6.73 0.30 -1.72
CA ALA A 490 8.00 -0.06 -1.10
C ALA A 490 8.54 -1.43 -1.54
N GLY A 491 7.72 -2.28 -2.19
CA GLY A 491 8.14 -3.53 -2.82
C GLY A 491 8.60 -3.41 -4.28
N ILE A 492 8.31 -2.27 -4.95
CA ILE A 492 8.51 -2.10 -6.40
C ILE A 492 9.96 -2.25 -6.82
N SER A 493 10.91 -1.71 -6.04
CA SER A 493 12.34 -1.76 -6.40
C SER A 493 12.88 -3.19 -6.48
N PHE A 494 12.42 -4.09 -5.61
CA PHE A 494 12.75 -5.51 -5.72
C PHE A 494 12.07 -6.15 -6.94
N GLY A 495 10.79 -5.86 -7.15
CA GLY A 495 10.04 -6.34 -8.31
C GLY A 495 10.64 -5.94 -9.65
N GLN A 496 11.20 -4.72 -9.74
CA GLN A 496 11.95 -4.23 -10.89
C GLN A 496 13.18 -5.09 -11.22
N VAL A 497 13.96 -5.49 -10.20
CA VAL A 497 15.11 -6.39 -10.38
C VAL A 497 14.64 -7.74 -10.90
N VAL A 498 13.62 -8.33 -10.26
CA VAL A 498 13.10 -9.65 -10.63
C VAL A 498 12.53 -9.64 -12.06
N GLU A 499 11.78 -8.60 -12.44
CA GLU A 499 11.22 -8.48 -13.79
C GLU A 499 12.32 -8.48 -14.86
N VAL A 500 13.37 -7.68 -14.68
CA VAL A 500 14.47 -7.58 -15.65
C VAL A 500 15.29 -8.87 -15.71
N LEU A 501 15.55 -9.50 -14.56
CA LEU A 501 16.25 -10.78 -14.49
C LEU A 501 15.60 -11.84 -15.40
N PHE A 502 14.27 -11.97 -15.33
CA PHE A 502 13.54 -12.97 -16.11
C PHE A 502 13.24 -12.54 -17.55
N ALA A 503 13.07 -11.25 -17.83
CA ALA A 503 12.92 -10.74 -19.19
C ALA A 503 14.16 -11.05 -20.05
N HIS A 504 15.36 -10.86 -19.51
CA HIS A 504 16.62 -11.18 -20.20
C HIS A 504 16.78 -12.68 -20.50
N GLN A 505 16.43 -13.54 -19.55
CA GLN A 505 16.49 -14.99 -19.76
C GLN A 505 15.52 -15.47 -20.84
N SER A 506 14.33 -14.89 -20.88
CA SER A 506 13.30 -15.21 -21.87
C SER A 506 13.79 -14.91 -23.29
N LEU A 507 14.44 -13.75 -23.47
CA LEU A 507 15.07 -13.36 -24.73
C LEU A 507 16.22 -14.30 -25.13
N GLN A 508 17.12 -14.64 -24.21
CA GLN A 508 18.22 -15.57 -24.48
C GLN A 508 17.72 -16.98 -24.85
N ARG A 509 16.67 -17.48 -24.19
CA ARG A 509 16.05 -18.78 -24.52
C ARG A 509 15.37 -18.76 -25.89
N ALA A 510 14.73 -17.64 -26.27
CA ALA A 510 14.15 -17.49 -27.60
C ALA A 510 15.24 -17.49 -28.69
N GLN A 511 16.34 -16.77 -28.48
CA GLN A 511 17.47 -16.69 -29.41
C GLN A 511 18.21 -18.02 -29.60
N ARG A 512 18.22 -18.91 -28.60
CA ARG A 512 18.83 -20.26 -28.72
C ARG A 512 17.93 -21.29 -29.43
N LYS A 513 16.65 -20.97 -29.63
CA LYS A 513 15.66 -21.85 -30.28
C LYS A 513 15.44 -21.50 -31.76
N CYS A 514 15.86 -20.32 -32.19
CA CYS A 514 16.02 -19.94 -33.59
C CYS A 514 17.42 -20.33 -34.07
#